data_AF-A0ABD1CMW1-F1
#
_entry.id   AF-A0ABD1CMW1-F1
#
_cell.length_a   1.000
_cell.length_b   1.000
_cell.length_c   1.000
_cell.angle_alpha   90.00
_cell.angle_beta   90.00
_cell.angle_gamma   90.00
#
_symmetry.space_group_name_H-M   'P 1'
#
loop_
_entity.id
_entity.type
_entity.pdbx_description
1 polymer ?
#
loop_
_entity_poly.entity_id
_entity_poly.type
_entity_poly.pdbx_seq_one_letter_code
_entity_poly.pdbx_strand_id
1 'polypeptide(L)' 'MNLMNMDSENRVVLNVGGIRHETYKATLKKIPATRLSRLTEALGNYDPVLNEYFFDRHPGVFAQVLNYYR' A
#
# COMPACT_ATOMS: atom_id res chain seq x y z
N MET A 1 -21.96 0.09 11.46
CA MET A 1 -20.92 0.24 10.41
C MET A 1 -21.20 -0.79 9.34
N ASN A 2 -21.27 -0.38 8.07
CA ASN A 2 -21.70 -1.24 6.96
C ASN A 2 -20.58 -2.22 6.61
N LEU A 3 -20.88 -3.51 6.36
CA LEU A 3 -19.86 -4.53 6.02
C LEU A 3 -18.98 -4.11 4.82
N MET A 4 -19.56 -3.35 3.88
CA MET A 4 -18.86 -2.84 2.69
C MET A 4 -17.74 -1.83 3.03
N ASN A 5 -17.84 -1.10 4.15
CA ASN A 5 -16.81 -0.12 4.53
C ASN A 5 -15.56 -0.78 5.12
N MET A 6 -15.71 -1.91 5.82
CA MET A 6 -14.57 -2.59 6.44
C MET A 6 -13.58 -3.13 5.40
N ASP A 7 -14.08 -3.60 4.26
CA ASP A 7 -13.20 -4.17 3.24
C ASP A 7 -12.38 -3.08 2.54
N SER A 8 -12.99 -1.92 2.27
CA SER A 8 -12.27 -0.74 1.76
C SER A 8 -11.24 -0.20 2.77
N GLU A 9 -11.56 -0.19 4.06
CA GLU A 9 -10.63 0.25 5.12
C GLU A 9 -9.43 -0.71 5.28
N ASN A 10 -9.56 -1.96 4.83
CA ASN A 10 -8.49 -2.96 4.85
C ASN A 10 -7.56 -2.92 3.64
N ARG A 11 -7.92 -2.16 2.59
CA ARG A 11 -7.08 -1.99 1.40
C ARG A 11 -6.15 -0.79 1.55
N VAL A 12 -5.07 -0.81 0.79
CA VAL A 12 -4.09 0.27 0.71
C VAL A 12 -3.68 0.47 -0.74
N VAL A 13 -3.57 1.74 -1.13
CA VAL A 13 -3.10 2.15 -2.45
C VAL A 13 -1.64 2.59 -2.35
N LEU A 14 -0.80 1.99 -3.19
CA LEU A 14 0.61 2.32 -3.34
C LEU A 14 0.80 2.87 -4.74
N ASN A 15 0.94 4.19 -4.87
CA ASN A 15 1.24 4.86 -6.11
C ASN A 15 2.75 4.84 -6.34
N VAL A 16 3.21 4.06 -7.31
CA VAL A 16 4.63 3.85 -7.62
C VAL A 16 4.92 4.41 -9.00
N GLY A 17 5.68 5.50 -9.08
CA GLY A 17 6.00 6.16 -10.35
C GLY A 17 4.76 6.57 -11.17
N GLY A 18 3.63 6.85 -10.50
CA GLY A 18 2.36 7.20 -11.14
C GLY A 18 1.40 6.03 -11.34
N ILE A 19 1.83 4.78 -11.13
CA ILE A 19 0.97 3.59 -11.26
C ILE A 19 0.44 3.17 -9.89
N ARG A 20 -0.88 3.05 -9.78
CA ARG A 20 -1.55 2.61 -8.55
C ARG A 20 -1.55 1.08 -8.44
N HIS A 21 -0.97 0.59 -7.36
CA HIS A 21 -1.05 -0.79 -6.94
C HIS A 21 -1.94 -0.88 -5.70
N GLU A 22 -2.95 -1.74 -5.75
CA GLU A 22 -3.88 -1.95 -4.64
C GLU A 22 -3.67 -3.34 -4.03
N THR A 23 -3.65 -3.40 -2.69
CA THR A 23 -3.50 -4.65 -1.93
C THR A 23 -4.13 -4.53 -0.55
N TYR A 24 -4.18 -5.62 0.21
CA TYR A 24 -4.63 -5.58 1.61
C TYR A 24 -3.50 -5.18 2.56
N LYS A 25 -3.83 -4.42 3.61
CA LYS A 25 -2.93 -4.13 4.73
C LYS A 25 -2.34 -5.41 5.32
N ALA A 26 -3.15 -6.47 5.45
CA ALA A 26 -2.70 -7.79 5.92
C ALA A 26 -1.63 -8.42 5.03
N THR A 27 -1.70 -8.25 3.70
CA THR A 27 -0.67 -8.74 2.76
C THR A 27 0.69 -8.13 3.09
N LEU A 28 0.76 -6.83 3.34
CA LEU A 28 2.01 -6.14 3.67
C LEU A 28 2.58 -6.53 5.04
N LYS A 29 1.75 -7.06 5.94
CA LYS A 29 2.14 -7.52 7.28
C LYS A 29 2.69 -8.95 7.30
N LYS A 30 2.49 -9.76 6.25
CA LYS A 30 3.01 -11.14 6.15
C LYS A 30 4.52 -11.25 6.34
N ILE A 31 5.26 -10.23 5.90
CA ILE A 31 6.71 -10.15 6.05
C ILE A 31 7.02 -8.93 6.94
N PRO A 32 7.32 -9.15 8.23
CA PRO A 32 7.57 -8.05 9.16
C PRO A 32 8.89 -7.35 8.85
N ALA A 33 9.09 -6.20 9.49
CA ALA A 33 10.32 -5.40 9.42
C ALA A 33 10.71 -4.84 8.04
N THR A 34 9.84 -4.97 7.04
CA THR A 34 9.99 -4.31 5.75
C THR A 34 9.42 -2.89 5.77
N ARG A 35 9.82 -2.04 4.81
CA ARG A 35 9.24 -0.70 4.66
C ARG A 35 7.72 -0.74 4.47
N LEU A 36 7.21 -1.69 3.67
CA LEU A 36 5.77 -1.81 3.40
C LEU A 36 4.99 -2.34 4.61
N SER A 37 5.60 -3.17 5.47
CA SER A 37 4.95 -3.62 6.72
C SER A 37 4.77 -2.50 7.75
N ARG A 38 5.46 -1.36 7.59
CA ARG A 38 5.49 -0.24 8.55
C ARG A 38 4.81 1.03 8.02
N LEU A 39 3.97 0.92 6.99
CA LEU A 39 3.22 2.06 6.49
C LEU A 39 2.31 2.63 7.59
N THR A 40 2.36 3.95 7.75
CA THR A 40 1.51 4.75 8.63
C THR A 40 1.20 6.08 7.96
N GLU A 41 0.07 6.69 8.30
CA GLU A 41 -0.36 7.98 7.74
C GLU A 41 0.54 9.16 8.19
N ALA A 42 1.41 8.93 9.19
CA ALA A 42 2.42 9.90 9.61
C ALA A 42 3.65 9.96 8.68
N LEU A 43 3.76 9.04 7.71
CA LEU A 43 4.85 9.06 6.75
C LEU A 43 4.69 10.23 5.77
N GLY A 44 5.78 10.96 5.50
CA GLY A 44 5.76 12.10 4.59
C GLY A 44 5.47 11.76 3.11
N ASN A 45 5.33 10.48 2.76
CA ASN A 45 4.92 10.04 1.45
C ASN A 45 3.47 9.56 1.39
N TYR A 46 2.68 9.78 2.45
CA TYR A 46 1.24 9.54 2.45
C TYR A 46 0.49 10.81 1.99
N ASP A 47 -0.46 10.63 1.08
CA ASP A 47 -1.39 11.66 0.62
C ASP A 47 -2.76 11.41 1.27
N PRO A 48 -3.22 12.27 2.21
CA PRO A 48 -4.50 12.11 2.90
C PRO A 48 -5.71 12.46 2.03
N VAL A 49 -5.52 13.19 0.92
CA VAL A 49 -6.61 13.54 -0.01
C VAL A 49 -6.93 12.35 -0.90
N LEU A 50 -5.90 11.68 -1.39
CA LEU A 50 -6.03 10.51 -2.27
C LEU A 50 -6.05 9.18 -1.51
N ASN A 51 -5.76 9.19 -0.21
CA ASN A 51 -5.61 8.02 0.65
C ASN A 51 -4.62 6.99 0.06
N GLU A 52 -3.47 7.47 -0.40
CA GLU A 52 -2.44 6.63 -1.03
C GLU A 52 -1.03 6.98 -0.57
N TYR A 53 -0.09 6.05 -0.75
CA TYR A 53 1.33 6.29 -0.52
C TYR A 53 2.05 6.46 -1.85
N PHE A 54 2.82 7.54 -2.01
CA PHE A 54 3.64 7.76 -3.19
C PHE A 54 5.06 7.19 -3.03
N PHE A 55 5.56 6.53 -4.08
CA PHE A 55 6.93 6.07 -4.19
C PHE A 55 7.48 6.51 -5.54
N ASP A 56 8.50 7.36 -5.52
CA ASP A 56 9.24 7.79 -6.70
C ASP A 56 10.18 6.68 -7.20
N ARG A 57 9.62 5.58 -7.72
CA ARG A 57 10.32 4.35 -8.11
C ARG A 57 9.68 3.74 -9.36
N HIS A 58 10.39 2.81 -10.00
CA HIS A 58 9.94 2.19 -11.25
C HIS A 58 8.75 1.21 -11.02
N PRO A 59 7.57 1.45 -11.62
CA PRO A 59 6.36 0.65 -11.37
C PRO A 59 6.49 -0.81 -11.79
N GLY A 60 7.19 -1.09 -12.90
CA GLY A 60 7.36 -2.46 -13.41
C GLY A 60 8.11 -3.40 -12.46
N VAL A 61 9.04 -2.87 -11.65
CA VAL A 61 9.77 -3.67 -10.65
C VAL A 61 8.89 -3.92 -9.43
N PHE A 62 8.03 -2.96 -9.08
CA PHE A 62 7.20 -3.02 -7.89
C PHE A 62 6.17 -4.16 -7.92
N ALA A 63 5.67 -4.52 -9.10
CA ALA A 63 4.78 -5.68 -9.25
C ALA A 63 5.40 -6.97 -8.67
N GLN A 64 6.71 -7.19 -8.89
CA GLN A 64 7.43 -8.34 -8.35
C GLN A 64 7.61 -8.23 -6.83
N VAL A 65 7.90 -7.02 -6.33
CA VAL A 65 7.98 -6.75 -4.88
C VAL A 65 6.66 -7.08 -4.20
N LEU A 66 5.52 -6.66 -4.76
CA LEU A 66 4.21 -6.94 -4.19
C LEU A 66 3.85 -8.43 -4.26
N ASN A 67 4.25 -9.11 -5.34
CA ASN A 67 4.03 -10.55 -5.49
C ASN A 67 4.77 -11.37 -4.42
N TYR A 68 5.94 -10.91 -3.96
CA TYR A 68 6.68 -11.57 -2.88
C TYR A 68 5.92 -11.62 -1.53
N TYR A 69 4.93 -10.74 -1.31
CA TYR A 69 4.07 -10.76 -0.13
C TYR A 69 2.82 -11.63 -0.28
N ARG A 70 2.48 -12.11 -1.49
CA ARG A 70 1.24 -12.86 -1.73
C ARG A 70 1.43 -14.33 -1.43
#